data_AF-A0A516NGN7-F1
#
_entry.id   AF-A0A516NGN7-F1
#
_cell.length_a   1.000
_cell.length_b   1.000
_cell.length_c   1.000
_cell.angle_alpha   90.00
_cell.angle_beta   90.00
_cell.angle_gamma   90.00
#
_symmetry.space_group_name_H-M   'P 1'
#
loop_
_entity.id
_entity.type
_entity.pdbx_description
1 polymer ?
#
loop_
_entity_poly.entity_id
_entity_poly.type
_entity_poly.pdbx_seq_one_letter_code
_entity_poly.pdbx_strand_id
1 'polypeptide(L)'
;MVNQLRLDPDNLRALADRHDRAAAKIREAGRIPEGWIGRFRSQYGTIAEPMRAALADYFDRRHRRAERQAARHERTRDILRAAANELEHRDHESGQNIGDRGRGFDPVPTSGGPVPVSTPPTATNPVVAPPMVTNPTAVAPGPSASNSVPTGPVTGRPVAPQHLPDDGSVPAMIPGANARNHSDSQHSGLVARPPVSGESFRAQENTGRAGGSGTAPPPPGGPGGLGSPAPAGVTVSGPGAGPPPVTGLAAADAPSRARSASVARPISPMAVGAAVTTAGARQRPRPVNAEADTSDLTAARTLLASVLHAVGSTAPGVAWSVAAMRSPVGMALFLTTNEGRGWLPSGLYLPRNLSTPWRRDDAVGVGESEWNIWEQHIDPARILVEFARIFGPRANARLTALVSSEHIDPQLLADNPDTSVGERVEPANELKLRSPGPRTVDRLGFAGSADAQAEAFGVPSAERGARGLALAVDAHHRVRRADATPVAAVPVEQLREQMLALLEAGEPAPKQWWAELRRADNALADAIRSRAAGDRETKLSLAFQRRCTELVLLLNGEPGYRRLRNQFYAYEQIVKHPAFADSPVVTVGPAGDAGRPVAVPDLRVGPDSGLLRAE
;
A
#
# COMPACT_ATOMS: atom_id res chain seq x y z
N MET A 1 -32.20 -1.38 5.02
CA MET A 1 -32.23 -2.80 4.62
C MET A 1 -30.84 -3.37 4.89
N VAL A 2 -30.71 -4.43 5.67
CA VAL A 2 -29.39 -5.04 5.92
C VAL A 2 -29.07 -5.96 4.76
N ASN A 3 -28.00 -5.67 4.01
CA ASN A 3 -27.51 -6.56 2.97
C ASN A 3 -27.01 -7.84 3.63
N GLN A 4 -27.84 -8.88 3.67
CA GLN A 4 -27.45 -10.21 4.13
C GLN A 4 -26.37 -10.74 3.18
N LEU A 5 -25.13 -10.76 3.67
CA LEU A 5 -24.01 -11.36 2.96
C LEU A 5 -24.32 -12.86 2.79
N ARG A 6 -24.59 -13.30 1.56
CA ARG A 6 -24.78 -14.73 1.26
C ARG A 6 -23.43 -15.44 1.39
N LEU A 7 -23.14 -15.90 2.59
CA LEU A 7 -21.97 -16.69 2.94
C LEU A 7 -22.30 -18.17 2.80
N ASP A 8 -21.66 -18.81 1.82
CA ASP A 8 -21.73 -20.25 1.59
C ASP A 8 -20.88 -21.00 2.64
N PRO A 9 -21.43 -21.98 3.40
CA PRO A 9 -20.67 -22.80 4.34
C PRO A 9 -19.42 -23.46 3.74
N ASP A 10 -19.47 -23.89 2.48
CA ASP A 10 -18.33 -24.56 1.83
C ASP A 10 -17.20 -23.58 1.48
N ASN A 11 -17.54 -22.31 1.20
CA ASN A 11 -16.53 -21.26 1.06
C ASN A 11 -15.83 -20.96 2.40
N LEU A 12 -16.57 -20.96 3.51
CA LEU A 12 -15.98 -20.82 4.85
C LEU A 12 -15.02 -21.98 5.19
N ARG A 13 -15.37 -23.22 4.83
CA ARG A 13 -14.48 -24.39 4.96
C ARG A 13 -13.24 -24.27 4.09
N ALA A 14 -13.41 -23.93 2.80
CA ALA A 14 -12.30 -23.75 1.87
C ALA A 14 -11.33 -22.64 2.34
N LEU A 15 -11.84 -21.58 2.97
CA LEU A 15 -11.02 -20.54 3.60
C LEU A 15 -10.31 -21.07 4.86
N ALA A 16 -11.00 -21.82 5.73
CA ALA A 16 -10.40 -22.45 6.91
C ALA A 16 -9.20 -23.34 6.53
N ASP A 17 -9.31 -24.13 5.46
CA ASP A 17 -8.23 -24.99 4.98
C ASP A 17 -7.06 -24.20 4.35
N ARG A 18 -7.29 -22.96 3.89
CA ARG A 18 -6.18 -22.04 3.53
C ARG A 18 -5.44 -21.58 4.78
N HIS A 19 -6.15 -21.25 5.86
CA HIS A 19 -5.55 -20.90 7.15
C HIS A 19 -4.76 -22.07 7.76
N ASP A 20 -5.27 -23.30 7.67
CA ASP A 20 -4.58 -24.51 8.13
C ASP A 20 -3.25 -24.73 7.41
N ARG A 21 -3.26 -24.68 6.06
CA ARG A 21 -2.04 -24.76 5.23
C ARG A 21 -1.08 -23.60 5.48
N ALA A 22 -1.58 -22.41 5.83
CA ALA A 22 -0.74 -21.28 6.20
C ALA A 22 -0.03 -21.52 7.56
N ALA A 23 -0.76 -22.01 8.56
CA ALA A 23 -0.19 -22.36 9.87
C ALA A 23 0.93 -23.41 9.74
N ALA A 24 0.69 -24.49 8.97
CA ALA A 24 1.69 -25.52 8.71
C ALA A 24 2.97 -24.96 8.03
N LYS A 25 2.81 -24.12 7.00
CA LYS A 25 3.95 -23.45 6.33
C LYS A 25 4.73 -22.52 7.27
N ILE A 26 4.03 -21.82 8.16
CA ILE A 26 4.66 -20.91 9.14
C ILE A 26 5.49 -21.71 10.16
N ARG A 27 4.99 -22.86 10.65
CA ARG A 27 5.77 -23.74 11.54
C ARG A 27 7.03 -24.28 10.89
N GLU A 28 6.93 -24.79 9.66
CA GLU A 28 8.10 -25.30 8.93
C GLU A 28 9.11 -24.18 8.64
N ALA A 29 8.65 -22.98 8.25
CA ALA A 29 9.51 -21.80 8.11
C ALA A 29 10.07 -21.27 9.46
N GLY A 30 9.47 -21.66 10.58
CA GLY A 30 9.90 -21.38 11.95
C GLY A 30 10.78 -22.47 12.57
N ARG A 31 11.04 -23.57 11.87
CA ARG A 31 11.78 -24.72 12.40
C ARG A 31 13.24 -24.37 12.69
N ILE A 32 13.73 -24.82 13.86
CA ILE A 32 15.12 -24.61 14.27
C ILE A 32 16.03 -25.55 13.48
N PRO A 33 17.12 -25.08 12.84
CA PRO A 33 18.03 -25.92 12.07
C PRO A 33 19.03 -26.65 12.99
N GLU A 34 18.53 -27.48 13.90
CA GLU A 34 19.27 -28.15 14.98
C GLU A 34 20.55 -28.85 14.47
N GLY A 35 20.45 -29.62 13.38
CA GLY A 35 21.59 -30.33 12.81
C GLY A 35 22.71 -29.41 12.29
N TRP A 36 22.39 -28.17 11.90
CA TRP A 36 23.40 -27.16 11.52
C TRP A 36 23.99 -26.49 12.77
N ILE A 37 23.15 -26.08 13.73
CA ILE A 37 23.59 -25.46 15.00
C ILE A 37 24.47 -26.42 15.82
N GLY A 38 24.14 -27.71 15.85
CA GLY A 38 24.92 -28.75 16.54
C GLY A 38 26.31 -28.97 15.92
N ARG A 39 26.41 -28.99 14.58
CA ARG A 39 27.70 -29.10 13.87
C ARG A 39 28.53 -27.81 13.89
N PHE A 40 27.95 -26.67 14.24
CA PHE A 40 28.64 -25.39 14.22
C PHE A 40 29.93 -25.37 15.04
N ARG A 41 29.93 -26.01 16.23
CA ARG A 41 31.12 -26.11 17.09
C ARG A 41 32.21 -27.01 16.49
N SER A 42 31.85 -28.09 15.77
CA SER A 42 32.84 -28.94 15.11
C SER A 42 33.41 -28.32 13.84
N GLN A 43 32.64 -27.47 13.14
CA GLN A 43 33.09 -26.78 11.93
C GLN A 43 33.94 -25.53 12.20
N TYR A 44 33.64 -24.77 13.26
CA TYR A 44 34.26 -23.45 13.51
C TYR A 44 35.06 -23.37 14.83
N GLY A 45 35.14 -24.47 15.58
CA GLY A 45 35.88 -24.55 16.84
C GLY A 45 35.24 -23.80 18.02
N THR A 46 35.90 -23.84 19.17
CA THR A 46 35.40 -23.23 20.42
C THR A 46 35.35 -21.70 20.39
N ILE A 47 36.18 -21.04 19.55
CA ILE A 47 36.18 -19.58 19.36
C ILE A 47 34.87 -19.09 18.70
N ALA A 48 34.06 -19.98 18.14
CA ALA A 48 32.76 -19.65 17.56
C ALA A 48 31.58 -19.79 18.55
N GLU A 49 31.81 -20.23 19.79
CA GLU A 49 30.75 -20.53 20.75
C GLU A 49 29.82 -19.34 21.08
N PRO A 50 30.30 -18.09 21.28
CA PRO A 50 29.40 -16.94 21.49
C PRO A 50 28.48 -16.68 20.28
N MET A 51 28.99 -16.90 19.06
CA MET A 51 28.21 -16.79 17.82
C MET A 51 27.19 -17.92 17.69
N ARG A 52 27.57 -19.15 18.09
CA ARG A 52 26.64 -20.30 18.15
C ARG A 52 25.49 -20.04 19.11
N ALA A 53 25.78 -19.51 20.30
CA ALA A 53 24.79 -19.18 21.32
C ALA A 53 23.83 -18.08 20.83
N ALA A 54 24.35 -17.00 20.23
CA ALA A 54 23.54 -15.93 19.66
C ALA A 54 22.65 -16.41 18.49
N LEU A 55 23.15 -17.33 17.65
CA LEU A 55 22.37 -17.95 16.58
C LEU A 55 21.26 -18.84 17.13
N ALA A 56 21.52 -19.68 18.14
CA ALA A 56 20.52 -20.51 18.78
C ALA A 56 19.38 -19.65 19.37
N ASP A 57 19.72 -18.65 20.18
CA ASP A 57 18.78 -17.70 20.77
C ASP A 57 17.98 -16.88 19.71
N TYR A 58 18.60 -16.54 18.57
CA TYR A 58 17.89 -15.98 17.42
C TYR A 58 16.86 -16.96 16.82
N PHE A 59 17.25 -18.22 16.58
CA PHE A 59 16.33 -19.23 16.04
C PHE A 59 15.21 -19.57 17.03
N ASP A 60 15.48 -19.60 18.33
CA ASP A 60 14.46 -19.80 19.38
C ASP A 60 13.45 -18.64 19.44
N ARG A 61 13.91 -17.39 19.27
CA ARG A 61 13.01 -16.23 19.15
C ARG A 61 12.15 -16.30 17.88
N ARG A 62 12.76 -16.69 16.75
CA ARG A 62 12.06 -16.86 15.47
C ARG A 62 11.01 -17.97 15.56
N HIS A 63 11.37 -19.13 16.09
CA HIS A 63 10.47 -20.26 16.29
C HIS A 63 9.28 -19.86 17.17
N ARG A 64 9.52 -19.23 18.33
CA ARG A 64 8.45 -18.71 19.19
C ARG A 64 7.55 -17.66 18.51
N ARG A 65 8.07 -16.83 17.59
CA ARG A 65 7.24 -15.90 16.79
C ARG A 65 6.39 -16.67 15.77
N ALA A 66 6.98 -17.65 15.08
CA ALA A 66 6.29 -18.49 14.12
C ALA A 66 5.13 -19.28 14.77
N GLU A 67 5.36 -19.93 15.92
CA GLU A 67 4.30 -20.66 16.64
C GLU A 67 3.13 -19.73 17.05
N ARG A 68 3.42 -18.53 17.57
CA ARG A 68 2.36 -17.55 17.88
C ARG A 68 1.58 -17.10 16.64
N GLN A 69 2.23 -17.04 15.47
CA GLN A 69 1.56 -16.67 14.22
C GLN A 69 0.75 -17.85 13.67
N ALA A 70 1.29 -19.08 13.67
CA ALA A 70 0.56 -20.29 13.29
C ALA A 70 -0.70 -20.49 14.15
N ALA A 71 -0.57 -20.33 15.48
CA ALA A 71 -1.69 -20.42 16.42
C ALA A 71 -2.78 -19.33 16.20
N ARG A 72 -2.45 -18.18 15.57
CA ARG A 72 -3.47 -17.20 15.13
C ARG A 72 -4.23 -17.73 13.91
N HIS A 73 -3.54 -18.29 12.92
CA HIS A 73 -4.19 -18.88 11.74
C HIS A 73 -5.09 -20.06 12.11
N GLU A 74 -4.66 -20.94 13.03
CA GLU A 74 -5.49 -22.04 13.54
C GLU A 74 -6.75 -21.52 14.24
N ARG A 75 -6.63 -20.49 15.07
CA ARG A 75 -7.80 -19.87 15.71
C ARG A 75 -8.80 -19.32 14.69
N THR A 76 -8.31 -18.71 13.60
CA THR A 76 -9.17 -18.27 12.49
C THR A 76 -9.81 -19.45 11.74
N ARG A 77 -9.06 -20.53 11.46
CA ARG A 77 -9.60 -21.78 10.88
C ARG A 77 -10.74 -22.33 11.73
N ASP A 78 -10.57 -22.36 13.05
CA ASP A 78 -11.55 -22.94 13.97
C ASP A 78 -12.82 -22.07 14.06
N ILE A 79 -12.68 -20.74 14.08
CA ILE A 79 -13.81 -19.80 13.99
C ILE A 79 -14.57 -19.97 12.66
N LEU A 80 -13.88 -20.11 11.53
CA LEU A 80 -14.50 -20.31 10.22
C LEU A 80 -15.26 -21.64 10.12
N ARG A 81 -14.70 -22.72 10.66
CA ARG A 81 -15.38 -24.03 10.73
C ARG A 81 -16.59 -24.00 11.66
N ALA A 82 -16.49 -23.34 12.82
CA ALA A 82 -17.63 -23.15 13.71
C ALA A 82 -18.76 -22.35 13.03
N ALA A 83 -18.43 -21.27 12.32
CA ALA A 83 -19.40 -20.47 11.57
C ALA A 83 -20.09 -21.25 10.44
N ALA A 84 -19.34 -22.10 9.71
CA ALA A 84 -19.91 -22.96 8.67
C ALA A 84 -20.93 -23.96 9.26
N ASN A 85 -20.57 -24.62 10.36
CA ASN A 85 -21.44 -25.60 11.03
C ASN A 85 -22.69 -24.93 11.63
N GLU A 86 -22.57 -23.72 12.18
CA GLU A 86 -23.70 -22.95 12.71
C GLU A 86 -24.71 -22.54 11.62
N LEU A 87 -24.22 -22.18 10.42
CA LEU A 87 -25.10 -21.89 9.28
C LEU A 87 -25.88 -23.13 8.85
N GLU A 88 -25.20 -24.27 8.65
CA GLU A 88 -25.87 -25.52 8.29
C GLU A 88 -26.86 -25.99 9.36
N HIS A 89 -26.53 -25.84 10.65
CA HIS A 89 -27.43 -26.19 11.73
C HIS A 89 -28.73 -25.38 11.66
N ARG A 90 -28.64 -24.06 11.46
CA ARG A 90 -29.81 -23.19 11.28
C ARG A 90 -30.60 -23.50 10.02
N ASP A 91 -29.94 -23.86 8.92
CA ASP A 91 -30.62 -24.27 7.69
C ASP A 91 -31.38 -25.60 7.89
N HIS A 92 -30.81 -26.55 8.65
CA HIS A 92 -31.49 -27.80 9.01
C HIS A 92 -32.68 -27.55 9.95
N GLU A 93 -32.51 -26.72 11.00
CA GLU A 93 -33.61 -26.34 11.89
C GLU A 93 -34.73 -25.60 11.15
N SER A 94 -34.37 -24.69 10.24
CA SER A 94 -35.34 -23.96 9.41
C SER A 94 -36.11 -24.93 8.49
N GLY A 95 -35.41 -25.87 7.84
CA GLY A 95 -36.01 -26.92 7.03
C GLY A 95 -36.97 -27.82 7.81
N GLN A 96 -36.61 -28.23 9.03
CA GLN A 96 -37.49 -29.02 9.92
C GLN A 96 -38.73 -28.21 10.33
N ASN A 97 -38.56 -26.96 10.78
CA ASN A 97 -39.67 -26.09 11.17
C ASN A 97 -40.66 -25.80 10.02
N ILE A 98 -40.19 -25.76 8.77
CA ILE A 98 -41.05 -25.63 7.59
C ILE A 98 -41.75 -26.98 7.29
N GLY A 99 -41.03 -28.10 7.38
CA GLY A 99 -41.58 -29.44 7.15
C GLY A 99 -42.70 -29.81 8.13
N ASP A 100 -42.54 -29.52 9.42
CA ASP A 100 -43.53 -29.82 10.44
C ASP A 100 -44.79 -28.95 10.30
N ARG A 101 -44.63 -27.66 9.93
CA ARG A 101 -45.76 -26.79 9.58
C ARG A 101 -46.47 -27.24 8.29
N GLY A 102 -45.73 -27.83 7.35
CA GLY A 102 -46.29 -28.40 6.12
C GLY A 102 -47.14 -29.66 6.35
N ARG A 103 -46.82 -30.46 7.38
CA ARG A 103 -47.61 -31.67 7.73
C ARG A 103 -48.92 -31.40 8.46
N GLY A 104 -49.14 -30.17 8.95
CA GLY A 104 -50.37 -29.75 9.61
C GLY A 104 -51.52 -29.40 8.66
N PHE A 105 -51.29 -29.42 7.34
CA PHE A 105 -52.36 -29.27 6.34
C PHE A 105 -53.09 -30.60 6.15
N ASP A 106 -53.98 -30.94 7.09
CA ASP A 106 -55.10 -31.82 6.80
C ASP A 106 -55.84 -31.32 5.54
N PRO A 107 -56.32 -32.22 4.66
CA PRO A 107 -57.07 -31.83 3.48
C PRO A 107 -58.44 -31.27 3.89
N VAL A 108 -58.50 -29.96 4.16
CA VAL A 108 -59.75 -29.23 4.37
C VAL A 108 -60.65 -29.45 3.14
N PRO A 109 -61.88 -29.95 3.32
CA PRO A 109 -62.78 -30.20 2.20
C PRO A 109 -63.04 -28.93 1.41
N THR A 110 -62.97 -29.01 0.08
CA THR A 110 -63.31 -27.93 -0.85
C THR A 110 -64.73 -27.41 -0.63
N SER A 111 -64.88 -26.31 0.12
CA SER A 111 -66.13 -25.56 0.25
C SER A 111 -65.88 -24.12 0.73
N GLY A 112 -66.26 -23.13 -0.09
CA GLY A 112 -66.33 -21.72 0.29
C GLY A 112 -65.05 -20.90 0.08
N GLY A 113 -65.09 -19.96 -0.87
CA GLY A 113 -64.01 -18.99 -1.08
C GLY A 113 -64.02 -17.83 -0.07
N PRO A 114 -62.91 -17.11 0.11
CA PRO A 114 -62.80 -16.05 1.12
C PRO A 114 -63.25 -14.67 0.61
N VAL A 115 -64.06 -13.99 1.41
CA VAL A 115 -64.25 -12.53 1.38
C VAL A 115 -63.04 -11.82 2.02
N PRO A 116 -62.70 -10.59 1.61
CA PRO A 116 -61.58 -9.86 2.18
C PRO A 116 -61.96 -9.24 3.54
N VAL A 117 -61.28 -9.65 4.61
CA VAL A 117 -61.33 -8.97 5.92
C VAL A 117 -59.94 -8.48 6.28
N SER A 118 -59.74 -7.18 6.21
CA SER A 118 -58.54 -6.51 6.70
C SER A 118 -58.60 -6.38 8.23
N THR A 119 -57.68 -7.05 8.93
CA THR A 119 -57.29 -6.67 10.31
C THR A 119 -55.76 -6.62 10.40
N PRO A 120 -55.19 -5.59 11.06
CA PRO A 120 -53.74 -5.47 11.18
C PRO A 120 -53.20 -6.38 12.31
N PRO A 121 -52.07 -7.09 12.10
CA PRO A 121 -51.46 -7.88 13.15
C PRO A 121 -50.66 -7.00 14.14
N THR A 122 -50.97 -7.12 15.43
CA THR A 122 -50.14 -6.59 16.52
C THR A 122 -48.83 -7.37 16.60
N ALA A 123 -47.72 -6.74 16.23
CA ALA A 123 -46.40 -7.36 16.31
C ALA A 123 -45.85 -7.37 17.74
N THR A 124 -45.85 -8.54 18.39
CA THR A 124 -45.08 -8.80 19.61
C THR A 124 -43.80 -9.57 19.27
N ASN A 125 -42.70 -8.84 19.06
CA ASN A 125 -41.38 -9.44 18.93
C ASN A 125 -40.85 -9.90 20.30
N PRO A 126 -40.51 -11.18 20.50
CA PRO A 126 -39.67 -11.58 21.63
C PRO A 126 -38.23 -11.14 21.35
N VAL A 127 -37.74 -10.17 22.12
CA VAL A 127 -36.31 -9.79 22.11
C VAL A 127 -35.52 -10.89 22.82
N VAL A 128 -34.99 -11.84 22.05
CA VAL A 128 -33.99 -12.79 22.53
C VAL A 128 -32.65 -12.07 22.57
N ALA A 129 -32.20 -11.69 23.77
CA ALA A 129 -30.87 -11.13 23.97
C ALA A 129 -29.80 -12.21 23.73
N PRO A 130 -28.66 -11.88 23.08
CA PRO A 130 -27.56 -12.81 22.94
C PRO A 130 -26.92 -13.10 24.32
N PRO A 131 -26.47 -14.33 24.60
CA PRO A 131 -25.79 -14.64 25.85
C PRO A 131 -24.48 -13.86 25.95
N MET A 132 -24.31 -13.11 27.04
CA MET A 132 -23.02 -12.48 27.36
C MET A 132 -21.98 -13.57 27.60
N VAL A 133 -20.90 -13.56 26.81
CA VAL A 133 -19.69 -14.31 27.12
C VAL A 133 -19.05 -13.68 28.35
N THR A 134 -19.20 -14.32 29.50
CA THR A 134 -18.53 -13.91 30.73
C THR A 134 -17.04 -14.24 30.64
N ASN A 135 -16.19 -13.20 30.60
CA ASN A 135 -14.76 -13.38 30.85
C ASN A 135 -14.57 -13.94 32.27
N PRO A 136 -13.73 -14.97 32.47
CA PRO A 136 -13.47 -15.51 33.80
C PRO A 136 -12.69 -14.51 34.65
N THR A 137 -13.27 -14.14 35.80
CA THR A 137 -12.65 -13.29 36.81
C THR A 137 -11.38 -13.95 37.34
N ALA A 138 -10.24 -13.26 37.26
CA ALA A 138 -9.00 -13.73 37.87
C ALA A 138 -9.12 -13.69 39.40
N VAL A 139 -8.97 -14.85 40.04
CA VAL A 139 -8.92 -14.97 41.51
C VAL A 139 -7.56 -14.48 42.00
N ALA A 140 -7.57 -13.47 42.87
CA ALA A 140 -6.40 -13.04 43.64
C ALA A 140 -6.70 -13.19 45.14
N PRO A 141 -5.93 -13.99 45.90
CA PRO A 141 -5.95 -13.95 47.36
C PRO A 141 -5.02 -12.83 47.87
N GLY A 142 -5.43 -12.18 48.98
CA GLY A 142 -4.61 -11.19 49.70
C GLY A 142 -3.51 -11.82 50.59
N PRO A 143 -3.04 -11.17 51.68
CA PRO A 143 -3.81 -10.26 52.54
C PRO A 143 -3.14 -8.92 52.92
N SER A 144 -3.93 -8.15 53.66
CA SER A 144 -3.73 -6.85 54.31
C SER A 144 -2.40 -6.58 55.01
N ALA A 145 -1.99 -5.30 55.01
CA ALA A 145 -1.24 -4.68 56.10
C ALA A 145 -1.74 -3.23 56.35
N SER A 146 -1.91 -2.87 57.61
CA SER A 146 -2.44 -1.59 58.11
C SER A 146 -1.38 -0.49 58.17
N ASN A 147 -1.80 0.79 58.16
CA ASN A 147 -1.28 1.93 58.97
C ASN A 147 -1.78 3.26 58.34
N SER A 148 -2.74 3.98 58.93
CA SER A 148 -2.68 4.83 60.16
C SER A 148 -2.17 6.26 59.90
N VAL A 149 -3.11 7.20 59.92
CA VAL A 149 -2.90 8.67 59.88
C VAL A 149 -2.44 9.19 61.25
N PRO A 150 -1.62 10.25 61.30
CA PRO A 150 -1.66 11.21 62.41
C PRO A 150 -1.94 12.67 61.94
N THR A 151 -2.38 13.51 62.88
CA THR A 151 -3.21 14.70 62.60
C THR A 151 -2.58 16.02 63.06
N GLY A 152 -2.53 17.03 62.16
CA GLY A 152 -2.54 18.48 62.46
C GLY A 152 -1.24 19.15 62.96
N PRO A 153 -1.27 20.47 63.34
CA PRO A 153 -2.32 21.47 63.01
C PRO A 153 -1.82 22.94 62.76
N VAL A 154 -2.68 23.80 62.15
CA VAL A 154 -2.68 25.31 62.06
C VAL A 154 -1.41 26.01 61.47
N THR A 155 -1.40 27.19 60.83
CA THR A 155 -2.38 28.23 60.40
C THR A 155 -2.28 28.45 58.86
N GLY A 156 -3.00 29.35 58.15
CA GLY A 156 -3.95 30.43 58.53
C GLY A 156 -4.66 31.07 57.32
N ARG A 157 -5.12 32.33 57.47
CA ARG A 157 -5.82 33.21 56.47
C ARG A 157 -5.64 34.68 56.96
N PRO A 158 -5.81 35.76 56.16
CA PRO A 158 -7.13 36.27 55.72
C PRO A 158 -7.17 36.84 54.25
N VAL A 159 -8.19 36.56 53.43
CA VAL A 159 -9.45 37.33 53.16
C VAL A 159 -9.32 38.41 52.06
N ALA A 160 -10.31 38.44 51.16
CA ALA A 160 -10.47 39.38 50.03
C ALA A 160 -11.29 40.64 50.40
N PRO A 161 -11.64 41.50 49.43
CA PRO A 161 -13.08 41.56 49.12
C PRO A 161 -13.42 41.63 47.61
N GLN A 162 -14.67 41.31 47.29
CA GLN A 162 -15.30 41.53 45.99
C GLN A 162 -15.82 42.98 45.88
N HIS A 163 -16.02 43.49 44.65
CA HIS A 163 -17.15 44.38 44.35
C HIS A 163 -17.50 44.43 42.86
N LEU A 164 -18.80 44.29 42.57
CA LEU A 164 -19.57 44.80 41.43
C LEU A 164 -20.43 45.96 41.98
N PRO A 165 -20.94 46.93 41.18
CA PRO A 165 -22.02 46.68 40.21
C PRO A 165 -22.01 47.57 38.93
N ASP A 166 -23.11 47.48 38.17
CA ASP A 166 -23.49 48.28 36.99
C ASP A 166 -23.52 49.82 37.21
N ASP A 167 -23.42 50.61 36.13
CA ASP A 167 -24.60 51.22 35.47
C ASP A 167 -24.26 51.80 34.07
N GLY A 168 -25.26 52.07 33.23
CA GLY A 168 -25.10 52.27 31.78
C GLY A 168 -25.11 53.70 31.25
N SER A 169 -25.02 53.84 29.91
CA SER A 169 -25.54 54.98 29.12
C SER A 169 -25.56 54.68 27.61
N VAL A 170 -26.75 54.84 27.00
CA VAL A 170 -26.99 54.97 25.54
C VAL A 170 -27.22 56.46 25.25
N PRO A 171 -26.97 57.00 24.03
CA PRO A 171 -27.89 56.89 22.86
C PRO A 171 -27.14 56.92 21.48
N ALA A 172 -27.74 57.01 20.28
CA ALA A 172 -28.93 56.41 19.65
C ALA A 172 -28.89 56.68 18.10
N MET A 173 -29.60 55.87 17.29
CA MET A 173 -30.16 56.12 15.92
C MET A 173 -29.29 56.78 14.80
N ILE A 174 -29.04 56.12 13.64
CA ILE A 174 -29.91 55.98 12.42
C ILE A 174 -30.27 57.34 11.76
N PRO A 175 -30.21 57.58 10.41
CA PRO A 175 -30.28 56.62 9.26
C PRO A 175 -29.33 56.82 8.03
N GLY A 176 -29.09 55.72 7.29
CA GLY A 176 -29.63 55.48 5.93
C GLY A 176 -29.18 56.26 4.66
N ALA A 177 -29.26 55.52 3.55
CA ALA A 177 -29.44 55.94 2.13
C ALA A 177 -28.24 56.30 1.22
N ASN A 178 -27.97 55.37 0.30
CA ASN A 178 -27.88 55.53 -1.17
C ASN A 178 -26.83 56.43 -1.86
N ALA A 179 -26.32 55.83 -2.95
CA ALA A 179 -26.03 56.43 -4.27
C ALA A 179 -24.65 57.07 -4.56
N ARG A 180 -23.91 56.35 -5.40
CA ARG A 180 -23.37 56.77 -6.72
C ARG A 180 -22.39 57.95 -6.83
N ASN A 181 -21.30 57.62 -7.52
CA ASN A 181 -20.61 58.40 -8.56
C ASN A 181 -19.91 59.70 -8.16
N HIS A 182 -18.58 59.68 -8.32
CA HIS A 182 -17.88 60.75 -9.03
C HIS A 182 -17.16 60.17 -10.26
N SER A 183 -17.74 60.47 -11.43
CA SER A 183 -17.11 61.05 -12.63
C SER A 183 -15.71 61.66 -12.46
N ASP A 184 -14.90 61.86 -13.51
CA ASP A 184 -14.99 61.49 -14.93
C ASP A 184 -13.57 61.62 -15.53
N SER A 185 -13.26 60.87 -16.59
CA SER A 185 -12.34 61.31 -17.67
C SER A 185 -12.36 60.28 -18.80
N GLN A 186 -13.13 60.59 -19.83
CA GLN A 186 -13.33 59.78 -21.01
C GLN A 186 -12.17 59.98 -22.01
N HIS A 187 -11.90 58.98 -22.86
CA HIS A 187 -12.14 59.14 -24.30
C HIS A 187 -12.06 57.82 -25.07
N SER A 188 -12.74 57.80 -26.21
CA SER A 188 -13.17 56.59 -26.93
C SER A 188 -12.21 56.15 -28.03
N GLY A 189 -12.19 54.83 -28.27
CA GLY A 189 -12.71 54.33 -29.54
C GLY A 189 -11.76 53.70 -30.58
N LEU A 190 -12.34 52.71 -31.28
CA LEU A 190 -12.04 52.24 -32.64
C LEU A 190 -10.87 51.27 -32.89
N VAL A 191 -11.25 49.99 -33.03
CA VAL A 191 -11.11 49.19 -34.27
C VAL A 191 -9.84 49.39 -35.11
N ALA A 192 -8.93 48.40 -35.09
CA ALA A 192 -8.11 48.04 -36.25
C ALA A 192 -7.59 46.58 -36.21
N ARG A 193 -7.94 45.82 -37.26
CA ARG A 193 -7.12 44.75 -37.89
C ARG A 193 -6.46 45.40 -39.13
N PRO A 194 -5.47 44.81 -39.85
CA PRO A 194 -4.52 43.74 -39.54
C PRO A 194 -3.06 44.30 -39.66
N PRO A 195 -2.03 43.72 -40.35
CA PRO A 195 -2.05 43.06 -41.67
C PRO A 195 -1.47 41.63 -41.73
N VAL A 196 -1.80 40.95 -42.83
CA VAL A 196 -1.19 39.69 -43.29
C VAL A 196 -0.18 40.00 -44.39
N SER A 197 0.96 39.32 -44.37
CA SER A 197 1.85 39.07 -45.53
C SER A 197 2.78 37.91 -45.15
N GLY A 198 3.09 36.92 -45.98
CA GLY A 198 2.65 36.66 -47.36
C GLY A 198 3.77 35.97 -48.16
N GLU A 199 3.64 34.65 -48.37
CA GLU A 199 4.36 33.83 -49.38
C GLU A 199 5.90 33.74 -49.28
N SER A 200 6.52 32.57 -49.39
CA SER A 200 6.55 31.80 -50.64
C SER A 200 6.86 30.31 -50.48
N PHE A 201 6.46 29.54 -51.50
CA PHE A 201 6.66 28.11 -51.67
C PHE A 201 8.13 27.66 -51.67
N ARG A 202 8.40 26.47 -51.11
CA ARG A 202 8.90 25.34 -51.93
C ARG A 202 8.72 23.98 -51.26
N ALA A 203 8.03 23.08 -51.96
CA ALA A 203 8.26 21.65 -51.78
C ALA A 203 9.53 21.26 -52.53
N GLN A 204 10.34 20.36 -51.97
CA GLN A 204 11.34 19.64 -52.76
C GLN A 204 11.39 18.17 -52.32
N GLU A 205 10.50 17.42 -52.97
CA GLU A 205 10.70 16.04 -53.36
C GLU A 205 12.15 15.78 -53.80
N ASN A 206 12.73 14.67 -53.34
CA ASN A 206 14.02 14.20 -53.87
C ASN A 206 13.94 12.69 -54.13
N THR A 207 13.43 12.35 -55.31
CA THR A 207 13.45 11.00 -55.89
C THR A 207 14.74 10.81 -56.72
N GLY A 208 15.30 9.60 -56.74
CA GLY A 208 16.09 9.15 -57.90
C GLY A 208 17.56 8.76 -57.72
N ARG A 209 17.79 7.47 -57.46
CA ARG A 209 18.47 6.53 -58.40
C ARG A 209 19.99 6.69 -58.70
N ALA A 210 20.80 5.69 -58.29
CA ALA A 210 21.54 4.80 -59.20
C ALA A 210 22.34 3.67 -58.49
N GLY A 211 22.29 2.44 -59.04
CA GLY A 211 23.18 1.30 -58.71
C GLY A 211 22.77 0.45 -57.49
N GLY A 212 22.71 -0.89 -57.54
CA GLY A 212 22.86 -1.83 -58.67
C GLY A 212 23.41 -3.20 -58.20
N SER A 213 22.80 -4.31 -58.67
CA SER A 213 23.21 -5.73 -58.44
C SER A 213 22.93 -6.30 -57.01
N GLY A 214 22.39 -7.51 -56.83
CA GLY A 214 21.83 -8.45 -57.80
C GLY A 214 21.12 -9.68 -57.19
N THR A 215 19.94 -9.99 -57.74
CA THR A 215 19.29 -11.32 -57.94
C THR A 215 19.86 -12.62 -57.32
N ALA A 216 19.01 -13.39 -56.62
CA ALA A 216 18.66 -14.80 -56.94
C ALA A 216 17.44 -15.32 -56.11
N PRO A 217 16.61 -16.28 -56.61
CA PRO A 217 15.32 -16.68 -56.00
C PRO A 217 15.34 -18.05 -55.27
N PRO A 218 14.26 -18.41 -54.51
CA PRO A 218 14.12 -19.72 -53.87
C PRO A 218 13.52 -20.80 -54.80
N PRO A 219 13.91 -22.09 -54.65
CA PRO A 219 13.27 -23.22 -55.35
C PRO A 219 12.09 -23.84 -54.55
N PRO A 220 11.08 -24.43 -55.22
CA PRO A 220 9.92 -25.09 -54.60
C PRO A 220 9.95 -26.62 -54.63
N GLY A 221 9.10 -27.28 -53.82
CA GLY A 221 8.65 -28.68 -54.06
C GLY A 221 8.55 -29.59 -52.82
N GLY A 222 7.40 -30.27 -52.65
CA GLY A 222 7.25 -31.51 -51.85
C GLY A 222 7.44 -32.76 -52.74
N PRO A 223 6.84 -33.95 -52.44
CA PRO A 223 5.93 -34.30 -51.34
C PRO A 223 6.20 -35.68 -50.64
N GLY A 224 5.41 -36.00 -49.60
CA GLY A 224 4.98 -37.39 -49.28
C GLY A 224 5.72 -38.16 -48.16
N GLY A 225 5.01 -39.12 -47.52
CA GLY A 225 5.66 -40.25 -46.80
C GLY A 225 5.16 -40.63 -45.39
N LEU A 226 4.02 -41.32 -45.32
CA LEU A 226 3.61 -42.40 -44.38
C LEU A 226 4.58 -42.86 -43.25
N GLY A 227 4.05 -43.14 -42.04
CA GLY A 227 4.70 -44.10 -41.11
C GLY A 227 4.41 -44.00 -39.60
N SER A 228 3.37 -44.69 -39.10
CA SER A 228 3.26 -45.19 -37.70
C SER A 228 4.11 -46.48 -37.54
N PRO A 229 4.36 -47.07 -36.33
CA PRO A 229 3.58 -46.97 -35.08
C PRO A 229 4.37 -46.88 -33.74
N ALA A 230 3.64 -46.95 -32.62
CA ALA A 230 4.14 -47.16 -31.27
C ALA A 230 4.69 -48.59 -31.03
N PRO A 231 5.26 -48.86 -29.83
CA PRO A 231 4.52 -49.78 -28.95
C PRO A 231 4.32 -49.24 -27.51
N ALA A 232 3.42 -49.90 -26.79
CA ALA A 232 3.00 -49.54 -25.43
C ALA A 232 3.67 -50.40 -24.34
N GLY A 233 3.60 -49.94 -23.07
CA GLY A 233 3.55 -50.84 -21.91
C GLY A 233 4.28 -50.40 -20.63
N VAL A 234 3.50 -50.01 -19.59
CA VAL A 234 3.47 -50.60 -18.22
C VAL A 234 4.83 -50.83 -17.50
N THR A 235 5.16 -50.35 -16.27
CA THR A 235 4.37 -50.09 -15.04
C THR A 235 5.08 -49.14 -14.04
N VAL A 236 4.29 -48.36 -13.30
CA VAL A 236 4.35 -48.06 -11.83
C VAL A 236 5.72 -48.10 -11.08
N SER A 237 6.20 -46.92 -10.61
CA SER A 237 6.58 -46.60 -9.21
C SER A 237 7.42 -45.30 -9.12
N GLY A 238 7.12 -44.40 -8.17
CA GLY A 238 8.04 -43.34 -7.72
C GLY A 238 8.50 -43.59 -6.27
N PRO A 239 9.00 -42.59 -5.51
CA PRO A 239 9.49 -41.26 -5.90
C PRO A 239 10.94 -41.00 -5.43
N GLY A 240 11.64 -39.99 -5.97
CA GLY A 240 12.98 -39.64 -5.45
C GLY A 240 13.81 -38.67 -6.28
N ALA A 241 13.34 -37.44 -6.51
CA ALA A 241 14.12 -36.42 -7.19
C ALA A 241 15.15 -35.75 -6.25
N GLY A 242 16.44 -36.03 -6.45
CA GLY A 242 17.55 -35.24 -5.91
C GLY A 242 18.34 -34.59 -7.06
N PRO A 243 18.68 -33.29 -7.02
CA PRO A 243 19.49 -32.67 -8.05
C PRO A 243 20.97 -33.14 -7.97
N PRO A 244 21.66 -33.31 -9.11
CA PRO A 244 22.99 -33.91 -9.16
C PRO A 244 24.11 -32.96 -8.68
N PRO A 245 25.26 -33.49 -8.23
CA PRO A 245 26.41 -32.70 -7.83
C PRO A 245 27.18 -32.16 -9.04
N VAL A 246 27.66 -30.92 -8.95
CA VAL A 246 28.62 -30.35 -9.91
C VAL A 246 30.05 -30.66 -9.49
N THR A 247 30.72 -31.49 -10.30
CA THR A 247 32.16 -31.77 -10.17
C THR A 247 33.01 -30.83 -11.02
N GLY A 248 34.02 -30.25 -10.39
CA GLY A 248 35.37 -30.10 -10.96
C GLY A 248 35.66 -28.92 -11.89
N LEU A 249 36.56 -28.05 -11.44
CA LEU A 249 37.64 -27.51 -12.28
C LEU A 249 38.92 -27.36 -11.43
N ALA A 250 40.07 -27.44 -12.10
CA ALA A 250 41.32 -27.91 -11.49
C ALA A 250 42.15 -26.83 -10.74
N ALA A 251 43.10 -27.31 -9.95
CA ALA A 251 44.17 -26.50 -9.36
C ALA A 251 45.30 -26.22 -10.36
N ALA A 252 46.04 -25.13 -10.14
CA ALA A 252 47.34 -24.87 -10.74
C ALA A 252 48.23 -24.08 -9.75
N ASP A 253 49.53 -24.35 -9.82
CA ASP A 253 50.55 -24.19 -8.78
C ASP A 253 50.83 -22.80 -8.16
N ALA A 254 51.46 -22.85 -6.99
CA ALA A 254 52.16 -21.73 -6.35
C ALA A 254 53.62 -21.63 -6.82
N PRO A 255 54.31 -20.51 -6.54
CA PRO A 255 55.44 -20.68 -5.62
C PRO A 255 55.52 -19.63 -4.49
N SER A 256 56.11 -20.05 -3.38
CA SER A 256 56.14 -19.34 -2.10
C SER A 256 57.12 -18.16 -2.04
N ARG A 257 56.73 -17.09 -1.34
CA ARG A 257 57.70 -16.29 -0.56
C ARG A 257 57.07 -15.71 0.71
N ALA A 258 57.71 -15.95 1.86
CA ALA A 258 57.14 -15.66 3.17
C ALA A 258 57.29 -14.19 3.58
N ARG A 259 56.22 -13.62 4.17
CA ARG A 259 56.30 -12.53 5.15
C ARG A 259 55.06 -12.58 6.05
N SER A 260 55.29 -12.53 7.36
CA SER A 260 54.26 -12.72 8.38
C SER A 260 53.23 -11.59 8.39
N ALA A 261 51.94 -11.92 8.32
CA ALA A 261 50.84 -10.99 8.53
C ALA A 261 49.66 -11.70 9.21
N SER A 262 49.06 -11.07 10.22
CA SER A 262 47.91 -11.57 10.96
C SER A 262 46.64 -11.56 10.08
N VAL A 263 46.04 -12.73 9.86
CA VAL A 263 44.84 -12.86 9.01
C VAL A 263 43.56 -12.61 9.79
N ALA A 264 42.79 -11.61 9.36
CA ALA A 264 41.46 -11.30 9.89
C ALA A 264 40.37 -12.25 9.31
N ARG A 265 39.30 -12.47 10.08
CA ARG A 265 38.16 -13.31 9.70
C ARG A 265 37.31 -12.69 8.57
N PRO A 266 36.70 -13.51 7.69
CA PRO A 266 35.60 -13.07 6.84
C PRO A 266 34.29 -12.97 7.63
N ILE A 267 33.49 -11.92 7.40
CA ILE A 267 32.15 -11.70 7.97
C ILE A 267 31.19 -11.31 6.83
N SER A 268 30.02 -11.95 6.78
CA SER A 268 28.95 -11.63 5.81
C SER A 268 27.96 -10.58 6.35
N PRO A 269 27.26 -9.83 5.48
CA PRO A 269 27.22 -8.38 5.65
C PRO A 269 25.93 -7.78 6.24
N MET A 270 26.09 -6.86 7.20
CA MET A 270 25.10 -5.80 7.47
C MET A 270 25.77 -4.48 7.90
N ALA A 271 26.69 -3.98 7.07
CA ALA A 271 27.17 -2.59 7.07
C ALA A 271 27.75 -2.25 5.69
N VAL A 272 27.75 -0.98 5.29
CA VAL A 272 28.45 -0.49 4.09
C VAL A 272 29.78 0.10 4.53
N GLY A 273 30.87 -0.30 3.88
CA GLY A 273 32.15 0.37 4.04
C GLY A 273 32.20 1.66 3.21
N ALA A 274 32.58 2.76 3.86
CA ALA A 274 33.23 3.88 3.19
C ALA A 274 34.74 3.73 3.45
N ALA A 275 35.57 3.80 2.40
CA ALA A 275 37.01 3.56 2.52
C ALA A 275 37.84 4.36 1.49
N VAL A 276 38.06 5.65 1.79
CA VAL A 276 39.11 6.58 1.29
C VAL A 276 39.08 7.74 2.30
N THR A 277 40.11 8.18 3.02
CA THR A 277 41.52 7.78 3.20
C THR A 277 41.85 7.64 4.71
N THR A 278 42.97 6.98 5.03
CA THR A 278 43.58 7.05 6.38
C THR A 278 44.88 7.85 6.38
N ALA A 279 44.95 8.88 7.22
CA ALA A 279 46.21 9.41 7.75
C ALA A 279 45.99 9.64 9.26
N GLY A 280 46.75 8.92 10.09
CA GLY A 280 46.51 8.89 11.53
C GLY A 280 47.28 9.98 12.29
N ALA A 281 46.62 10.64 13.22
CA ALA A 281 47.27 11.36 14.32
C ALA A 281 46.40 11.28 15.58
N ARG A 282 47.01 10.96 16.74
CA ARG A 282 46.37 11.09 18.05
C ARG A 282 46.26 12.58 18.38
N GLN A 283 45.06 13.13 18.52
CA GLN A 283 44.87 14.49 19.06
C GLN A 283 43.65 14.59 19.99
N ARG A 284 43.78 15.50 20.96
CA ARG A 284 42.87 15.72 22.11
C ARG A 284 41.51 16.27 21.69
N PRO A 285 40.46 16.15 22.54
CA PRO A 285 39.16 16.77 22.27
C PRO A 285 39.32 18.30 22.15
N ARG A 286 38.75 18.86 21.08
CA ARG A 286 38.72 20.30 20.80
C ARG A 286 37.25 20.73 20.59
N PRO A 287 36.74 21.72 21.34
CA PRO A 287 35.35 22.13 21.21
C PRO A 287 35.12 23.18 20.10
N VAL A 288 33.94 23.07 19.47
CA VAL A 288 33.05 24.17 19.06
C VAL A 288 33.37 24.97 17.77
N ASN A 289 32.44 24.83 16.81
CA ASN A 289 31.97 25.76 15.76
C ASN A 289 32.89 26.18 14.59
N ALA A 290 32.84 25.42 13.49
CA ALA A 290 32.32 25.87 12.18
C ALA A 290 32.32 24.70 11.15
N GLU A 291 31.30 24.64 10.29
CA GLU A 291 31.28 23.94 8.97
C GLU A 291 31.87 22.51 8.88
N ALA A 292 31.58 21.66 9.87
CA ALA A 292 31.60 20.22 9.66
C ALA A 292 30.16 19.74 9.41
N ASP A 293 29.75 19.62 8.14
CA ASP A 293 28.61 18.77 7.77
C ASP A 293 28.85 17.41 8.43
N THR A 294 28.00 17.01 9.37
CA THR A 294 28.13 15.69 9.98
C THR A 294 27.96 14.63 8.87
N SER A 295 28.71 13.54 8.93
CA SER A 295 28.62 12.44 7.94
C SER A 295 27.18 11.98 7.70
N ASP A 296 26.34 12.12 8.73
CA ASP A 296 24.91 11.82 8.74
C ASP A 296 24.10 12.85 7.92
N LEU A 297 24.42 14.15 8.04
CA LEU A 297 23.84 15.23 7.24
C LEU A 297 24.25 15.12 5.76
N THR A 298 25.52 14.86 5.46
CA THR A 298 25.98 14.62 4.08
C THR A 298 25.23 13.44 3.47
N ALA A 299 25.15 12.30 4.16
CA ALA A 299 24.46 11.11 3.67
C ALA A 299 22.95 11.34 3.45
N ALA A 300 22.30 12.09 4.35
CA ALA A 300 20.90 12.46 4.20
C ALA A 300 20.66 13.41 3.02
N ARG A 301 21.51 14.44 2.85
CA ARG A 301 21.45 15.42 1.76
C ARG A 301 21.70 14.76 0.39
N THR A 302 22.76 13.94 0.26
CA THR A 302 23.05 13.12 -0.94
C THR A 302 21.87 12.24 -1.34
N LEU A 303 21.24 11.56 -0.38
CA LEU A 303 20.07 10.73 -0.66
C LEU A 303 18.89 11.57 -1.15
N LEU A 304 18.56 12.66 -0.45
CA LEU A 304 17.43 13.51 -0.81
C LEU A 304 17.64 14.16 -2.19
N ALA A 305 18.82 14.73 -2.45
CA ALA A 305 19.17 15.30 -3.75
C ALA A 305 19.03 14.27 -4.89
N SER A 306 19.45 13.02 -4.64
CA SER A 306 19.31 11.91 -5.58
C SER A 306 17.86 11.45 -5.79
N VAL A 307 17.03 11.48 -4.73
CA VAL A 307 15.58 11.21 -4.85
C VAL A 307 14.92 12.30 -5.69
N LEU A 308 15.19 13.58 -5.39
CA LEU A 308 14.65 14.71 -6.14
C LEU A 308 15.08 14.68 -7.61
N HIS A 309 16.35 14.37 -7.89
CA HIS A 309 16.82 14.16 -9.27
C HIS A 309 16.13 12.97 -9.94
N ALA A 310 15.84 11.90 -9.20
CA ALA A 310 15.24 10.68 -9.74
C ALA A 310 13.73 10.77 -9.97
N VAL A 311 13.00 11.57 -9.19
CA VAL A 311 11.58 11.85 -9.46
C VAL A 311 11.44 12.95 -10.52
N GLY A 312 12.15 14.08 -10.36
CA GLY A 312 11.96 15.24 -11.23
C GLY A 312 10.47 15.63 -11.33
N SER A 313 9.98 15.80 -12.56
CA SER A 313 8.57 16.16 -12.82
C SER A 313 7.54 15.04 -12.61
N THR A 314 7.93 13.82 -12.20
CA THR A 314 6.95 12.71 -12.01
C THR A 314 6.21 12.74 -10.67
N ALA A 315 6.57 13.64 -9.76
CA ALA A 315 5.93 13.83 -8.47
C ALA A 315 5.66 15.32 -8.20
N PRO A 316 4.85 15.99 -9.05
CA PRO A 316 4.57 17.41 -8.88
C PRO A 316 3.87 17.66 -7.53
N GLY A 317 4.34 18.67 -6.81
CA GLY A 317 3.78 19.08 -5.53
C GLY A 317 4.07 18.19 -4.33
N VAL A 318 4.92 17.18 -4.48
CA VAL A 318 5.33 16.32 -3.38
C VAL A 318 6.59 16.89 -2.73
N ALA A 319 6.48 17.26 -1.45
CA ALA A 319 7.60 17.61 -0.60
C ALA A 319 8.21 16.34 0.01
N TRP A 320 9.51 16.35 0.24
CA TRP A 320 10.31 15.20 0.63
C TRP A 320 11.19 15.54 1.83
N SER A 321 11.39 14.58 2.73
CA SER A 321 12.41 14.71 3.77
C SER A 321 13.14 13.40 4.04
N VAL A 322 14.41 13.52 4.45
CA VAL A 322 15.25 12.42 4.91
C VAL A 322 15.76 12.74 6.31
N ALA A 323 15.67 11.76 7.22
CA ALA A 323 16.25 11.84 8.55
C ALA A 323 17.33 10.77 8.73
N ALA A 324 18.42 11.13 9.39
CA ALA A 324 19.44 10.20 9.87
C ALA A 324 19.28 10.03 11.39
N MET A 325 19.05 8.79 11.82
CA MET A 325 19.03 8.42 13.22
C MET A 325 20.20 7.49 13.55
N ARG A 326 20.88 7.74 14.66
CA ARG A 326 22.09 7.02 15.08
C ARG A 326 21.87 6.31 16.41
N SER A 327 22.10 5.00 16.41
CA SER A 327 22.13 4.12 17.59
C SER A 327 23.58 3.62 17.83
N PRO A 328 23.86 2.93 18.95
CA PRO A 328 25.15 2.24 19.15
C PRO A 328 25.50 1.21 18.07
N VAL A 329 24.50 0.70 17.33
CA VAL A 329 24.69 -0.30 16.25
C VAL A 329 25.05 0.38 14.91
N GLY A 330 24.71 1.67 14.74
CA GLY A 330 25.00 2.42 13.52
C GLY A 330 23.94 3.47 13.18
N MET A 331 24.05 4.01 11.97
CA MET A 331 23.10 4.98 11.39
C MET A 331 22.03 4.26 10.56
N ALA A 332 20.77 4.69 10.70
CA ALA A 332 19.68 4.37 9.79
C ALA A 332 19.15 5.65 9.14
N LEU A 333 18.79 5.58 7.86
CA LEU A 333 18.12 6.66 7.13
C LEU A 333 16.63 6.35 7.03
N PHE A 334 15.81 7.41 7.11
CA PHE A 334 14.35 7.35 6.98
C PHE A 334 13.89 8.36 5.93
N LEU A 335 13.02 7.95 5.01
CA LEU A 335 12.44 8.79 3.95
C LEU A 335 10.92 8.88 4.13
N THR A 336 10.38 10.09 3.95
CA THR A 336 8.94 10.32 3.85
C THR A 336 8.62 11.43 2.83
N THR A 337 7.35 11.51 2.46
CA THR A 337 6.74 12.60 1.70
C THR A 337 5.61 13.25 2.49
N ASN A 338 5.12 14.39 2.00
CA ASN A 338 3.91 15.06 2.47
C ASN A 338 2.60 14.43 1.97
N GLU A 339 2.67 13.35 1.17
CA GLU A 339 1.51 12.79 0.49
C GLU A 339 1.13 11.40 1.04
N GLY A 340 -0.02 11.35 1.72
CA GLY A 340 -0.55 10.13 2.33
C GLY A 340 0.45 9.50 3.30
N ARG A 341 0.50 8.16 3.33
CA ARG A 341 1.41 7.40 4.19
C ARG A 341 2.78 7.21 3.51
N GLY A 342 3.40 8.33 3.15
CA GLY A 342 4.71 8.38 2.51
C GLY A 342 4.69 7.83 1.09
N TRP A 343 3.77 8.32 0.25
CA TRP A 343 3.65 7.89 -1.14
C TRP A 343 4.96 8.08 -1.92
N LEU A 344 5.26 7.12 -2.79
CA LEU A 344 6.40 7.10 -3.69
C LEU A 344 5.95 6.96 -5.15
N PRO A 345 6.47 7.78 -6.09
CA PRO A 345 6.14 7.68 -7.51
C PRO A 345 6.66 6.39 -8.13
N SER A 346 5.99 5.95 -9.20
CA SER A 346 6.48 4.85 -10.01
C SER A 346 7.80 5.24 -10.69
N GLY A 347 8.73 4.30 -10.83
CA GLY A 347 10.03 4.55 -11.45
C GLY A 347 11.18 4.76 -10.47
N LEU A 348 10.89 5.19 -9.24
CA LEU A 348 11.89 5.37 -8.18
C LEU A 348 12.34 4.01 -7.60
N TYR A 349 13.66 3.87 -7.41
CA TYR A 349 14.29 2.74 -6.76
C TYR A 349 15.13 3.21 -5.57
N LEU A 350 14.88 2.64 -4.40
CA LEU A 350 15.47 3.08 -3.13
C LEU A 350 16.49 2.07 -2.59
N PRO A 351 17.56 2.49 -1.89
CA PRO A 351 18.50 1.59 -1.23
C PRO A 351 17.79 0.66 -0.21
N ARG A 352 18.14 -0.63 -0.20
CA ARG A 352 17.52 -1.65 0.70
C ARG A 352 17.68 -1.37 2.20
N ASN A 353 18.62 -0.51 2.58
CA ASN A 353 18.91 -0.10 3.95
C ASN A 353 18.24 1.21 4.36
N LEU A 354 17.46 1.82 3.47
CA LEU A 354 16.57 2.94 3.79
C LEU A 354 15.29 2.39 4.42
N SER A 355 14.67 3.16 5.32
CA SER A 355 13.36 2.84 5.91
C SER A 355 12.38 4.00 5.77
N THR A 356 11.15 3.83 6.23
CA THR A 356 10.10 4.84 6.22
C THR A 356 9.20 4.70 7.46
N PRO A 357 8.71 5.80 8.07
CA PRO A 357 7.87 5.73 9.28
C PRO A 357 6.55 4.97 9.10
N TRP A 358 6.09 4.82 7.86
CA TRP A 358 4.80 4.22 7.51
C TRP A 358 4.80 2.70 7.36
N ARG A 359 5.97 2.06 7.48
CA ARG A 359 6.08 0.62 7.25
C ARG A 359 5.36 -0.14 8.37
N ARG A 360 4.36 -0.94 7.98
CA ARG A 360 3.44 -1.71 8.84
C ARG A 360 4.08 -2.90 9.61
N ASP A 361 5.39 -2.88 9.85
CA ASP A 361 6.10 -3.95 10.56
C ASP A 361 5.98 -3.76 12.07
N ASP A 362 5.40 -4.74 12.78
CA ASP A 362 5.20 -4.73 14.25
C ASP A 362 6.46 -4.33 15.05
N ALA A 363 7.65 -4.55 14.46
CA ALA A 363 8.96 -4.30 15.07
C ALA A 363 9.22 -2.83 15.44
N VAL A 364 8.51 -1.87 14.84
CA VAL A 364 8.66 -0.44 15.14
C VAL A 364 7.76 -0.03 16.33
N GLY A 365 6.72 -0.81 16.61
CA GLY A 365 5.76 -0.59 17.70
C GLY A 365 4.91 0.68 17.57
N VAL A 366 4.86 1.28 16.38
CA VAL A 366 4.06 2.48 16.09
C VAL A 366 2.61 2.05 15.93
N GLY A 367 1.72 2.57 16.77
CA GLY A 367 0.29 2.31 16.70
C GLY A 367 -0.40 3.05 15.56
N GLU A 368 -1.63 2.65 15.30
CA GLU A 368 -2.51 3.29 14.32
C GLU A 368 -2.86 4.73 14.71
N SER A 369 -2.97 5.00 16.01
CA SER A 369 -3.11 6.34 16.60
C SER A 369 -1.99 7.29 16.16
N GLU A 370 -0.74 6.83 16.21
CA GLU A 370 0.43 7.64 15.85
C GLU A 370 0.51 7.91 14.34
N TRP A 371 0.19 6.92 13.49
CA TRP A 371 0.03 7.17 12.05
C TRP A 371 -1.10 8.16 11.76
N ASN A 372 -2.23 8.05 12.48
CA ASN A 372 -3.35 8.98 12.32
C ASN A 372 -3.01 10.40 12.80
N ILE A 373 -1.96 10.59 13.61
CA ILE A 373 -1.37 11.90 13.94
C ILE A 373 -0.45 12.36 12.80
N TRP A 374 0.49 11.54 12.36
CA TRP A 374 1.45 11.94 11.29
C TRP A 374 0.77 12.24 9.96
N GLU A 375 -0.33 11.56 9.64
CA GLU A 375 -1.16 11.81 8.45
C GLU A 375 -1.91 13.16 8.49
N GLN A 376 -1.78 13.92 9.58
CA GLN A 376 -2.23 15.33 9.70
C GLN A 376 -1.13 16.34 9.35
N HIS A 377 0.14 15.91 9.36
CA HIS A 377 1.27 16.79 9.11
C HIS A 377 1.56 16.90 7.61
N ILE A 378 1.42 18.11 7.08
CA ILE A 378 1.75 18.43 5.68
C ILE A 378 3.28 18.60 5.53
N ASP A 379 4.00 18.91 6.60
CA ASP A 379 5.46 18.98 6.60
C ASP A 379 6.08 17.58 6.79
N PRO A 380 6.82 17.04 5.79
CA PRO A 380 7.51 15.77 5.90
C PRO A 380 8.66 15.79 6.92
N ALA A 381 9.21 16.95 7.27
CA ALA A 381 10.23 17.08 8.31
C ALA A 381 9.61 16.86 9.70
N ARG A 382 8.44 17.47 9.98
CA ARG A 382 7.64 17.22 11.20
C ARG A 382 7.32 15.75 11.39
N ILE A 383 6.91 15.05 10.33
CA ILE A 383 6.63 13.59 10.39
C ILE A 383 7.86 12.81 10.88
N LEU A 384 9.06 13.14 10.38
CA LEU A 384 10.28 12.44 10.76
C LEU A 384 10.76 12.79 12.17
N VAL A 385 10.53 14.00 12.66
CA VAL A 385 10.82 14.38 14.05
C VAL A 385 9.89 13.66 15.03
N GLU A 386 8.58 13.65 14.80
CA GLU A 386 7.64 12.93 15.67
C GLU A 386 7.88 11.40 15.62
N PHE A 387 8.21 10.86 14.44
CA PHE A 387 8.70 9.49 14.31
C PHE A 387 9.95 9.26 15.17
N ALA A 388 10.96 10.13 15.08
CA ALA A 388 12.20 10.00 15.84
C ALA A 388 11.96 10.09 17.36
N ARG A 389 11.01 10.92 17.80
CA ARG A 389 10.60 11.04 19.20
C ARG A 389 9.98 9.76 19.77
N ILE A 390 9.17 9.06 18.97
CA ILE A 390 8.48 7.81 19.37
C ILE A 390 9.38 6.58 19.21
N PHE A 391 10.09 6.47 18.08
CA PHE A 391 10.94 5.33 17.75
C PHE A 391 12.32 5.38 18.43
N GLY A 392 12.90 6.57 18.54
CA GLY A 392 14.27 6.78 19.03
C GLY A 392 14.54 6.13 20.40
N PRO A 393 13.76 6.44 21.45
CA PRO A 393 13.94 5.82 22.77
C PRO A 393 13.85 4.29 22.74
N ARG A 394 12.96 3.73 21.91
CA ARG A 394 12.75 2.27 21.78
C ARG A 394 13.91 1.58 21.07
N ALA A 395 14.51 2.25 20.08
CA ALA A 395 15.63 1.76 19.30
C ALA A 395 17.01 2.13 19.89
N ASN A 396 17.04 2.83 21.02
CA ASN A 396 18.22 3.53 21.55
C ASN A 396 18.95 4.34 20.45
N ALA A 397 18.16 5.11 19.70
CA ALA A 397 18.60 5.91 18.56
C ALA A 397 18.21 7.37 18.76
N ARG A 398 19.12 8.29 18.44
CA ARG A 398 18.85 9.74 18.42
C ARG A 398 18.74 10.25 16.99
N LEU A 399 17.92 11.27 16.77
CA LEU A 399 17.98 12.07 15.55
C LEU A 399 19.35 12.76 15.50
N THR A 400 20.01 12.72 14.34
CA THR A 400 21.36 13.31 14.14
C THR A 400 21.41 14.24 12.95
N ALA A 401 20.63 13.96 11.90
CA ALA A 401 20.41 14.90 10.83
C ALA A 401 18.98 14.85 10.29
N LEU A 402 18.51 15.97 9.75
CA LEU A 402 17.21 16.14 9.14
C LEU A 402 17.36 17.04 7.91
N VAL A 403 16.91 16.57 6.74
CA VAL A 403 16.92 17.37 5.51
C VAL A 403 15.55 17.37 4.84
N SER A 404 15.20 18.50 4.21
CA SER A 404 13.92 18.69 3.53
C SER A 404 14.12 19.32 2.14
N SER A 405 13.22 19.01 1.21
CA SER A 405 13.13 19.68 -0.09
C SER A 405 12.53 21.08 0.02
N GLU A 406 11.86 21.37 1.14
CA GLU A 406 11.27 22.69 1.45
C GLU A 406 11.97 23.31 2.67
N HIS A 407 11.42 24.42 3.17
CA HIS A 407 11.78 24.95 4.49
C HIS A 407 11.26 24.04 5.60
N ILE A 408 11.95 24.04 6.74
CA ILE A 408 11.52 23.37 7.96
C ILE A 408 10.98 24.46 8.91
N ASP A 409 9.95 24.11 9.69
CA ASP A 409 9.38 25.03 10.68
C ASP A 409 10.46 25.48 11.70
N PRO A 410 10.72 26.79 11.86
CA PRO A 410 11.69 27.28 12.83
C PRO A 410 11.42 26.82 14.27
N GLN A 411 10.16 26.58 14.65
CA GLN A 411 9.83 26.02 15.96
C GLN A 411 10.32 24.56 16.07
N LEU A 412 10.18 23.77 14.99
CA LEU A 412 10.68 22.40 14.94
C LEU A 412 12.21 22.34 15.06
N LEU A 413 12.92 23.33 14.51
CA LEU A 413 14.36 23.48 14.67
C LEU A 413 14.74 23.85 16.11
N ALA A 414 14.02 24.81 16.72
CA ALA A 414 14.22 25.22 18.10
C ALA A 414 13.98 24.07 19.10
N ASP A 415 13.00 23.21 18.83
CA ASP A 415 12.69 22.00 19.62
C ASP A 415 13.75 20.88 19.46
N ASN A 416 14.65 20.95 18.47
CA ASN A 416 15.62 19.89 18.13
C ASN A 416 17.06 20.40 17.90
N PRO A 417 17.66 21.16 18.85
CA PRO A 417 18.91 21.90 18.63
C PRO A 417 20.16 21.02 18.35
N ASP A 418 20.14 19.75 18.77
CA ASP A 418 21.24 18.80 18.53
C ASP A 418 21.23 18.17 17.12
N THR A 419 20.23 18.49 16.29
CA THR A 419 20.07 17.92 14.95
C THR A 419 20.80 18.75 13.90
N SER A 420 21.63 18.12 13.06
CA SER A 420 22.25 18.79 11.90
C SER A 420 21.22 18.93 10.78
N VAL A 421 20.98 20.15 10.26
CA VAL A 421 19.85 20.41 9.36
C VAL A 421 20.27 20.87 7.96
N GLY A 422 19.50 20.49 6.93
CA GLY A 422 19.64 20.99 5.56
C GLY A 422 18.29 21.20 4.88
N GLU A 423 17.91 22.45 4.65
CA GLU A 423 16.66 22.82 3.97
C GLU A 423 16.86 22.98 2.45
N ARG A 424 15.75 23.02 1.69
CA ARG A 424 15.74 23.35 0.25
C ARG A 424 16.80 22.59 -0.55
N VAL A 425 16.92 21.28 -0.30
CA VAL A 425 17.92 20.45 -0.98
C VAL A 425 17.63 20.40 -2.48
N GLU A 426 18.59 20.84 -3.29
CA GLU A 426 18.47 20.85 -4.74
C GLU A 426 18.66 19.45 -5.38
N PRO A 427 18.08 19.16 -6.56
CA PRO A 427 18.24 17.88 -7.24
C PRO A 427 19.69 17.63 -7.74
N ALA A 428 20.31 16.52 -7.34
CA ALA A 428 21.64 16.11 -7.82
C ALA A 428 21.71 14.61 -8.13
N ASN A 429 22.44 14.19 -9.17
CA ASN A 429 22.49 12.79 -9.64
C ASN A 429 23.64 11.97 -9.01
N GLU A 430 23.76 12.00 -7.68
CA GLU A 430 24.84 11.29 -6.97
C GLU A 430 24.57 9.78 -6.87
N LEU A 431 23.29 9.39 -6.70
CA LEU A 431 22.85 7.99 -6.69
C LEU A 431 21.91 7.70 -7.86
N LYS A 432 22.15 6.60 -8.58
CA LYS A 432 21.36 6.18 -9.75
C LYS A 432 20.01 5.53 -9.34
N LEU A 433 19.06 6.33 -8.87
CA LEU A 433 17.77 5.86 -8.34
C LEU A 433 16.65 5.71 -9.40
N ARG A 434 16.88 6.08 -10.67
CA ARG A 434 15.91 5.95 -11.79
C ARG A 434 15.83 4.54 -12.41
N SER A 435 16.81 3.68 -12.13
CA SER A 435 16.96 2.35 -12.75
C SER A 435 17.24 1.29 -11.68
N PRO A 436 16.83 0.02 -11.86
CA PRO A 436 17.09 -1.01 -10.88
C PRO A 436 18.60 -1.26 -10.76
N GLY A 437 19.12 -1.14 -9.55
CA GLY A 437 20.48 -1.54 -9.17
C GLY A 437 20.48 -2.73 -8.21
N PRO A 438 21.64 -3.43 -8.05
CA PRO A 438 21.74 -4.67 -7.27
C PRO A 438 21.38 -4.50 -5.78
N ARG A 439 21.53 -3.28 -5.23
CA ARG A 439 21.24 -2.96 -3.83
C ARG A 439 19.98 -2.10 -3.63
N THR A 440 19.21 -1.87 -4.69
CA THR A 440 17.95 -1.11 -4.62
C THR A 440 16.72 -2.03 -4.64
N VAL A 441 15.58 -1.49 -4.24
CA VAL A 441 14.24 -2.07 -4.37
C VAL A 441 13.29 -1.04 -4.98
N ASP A 442 12.26 -1.52 -5.67
CA ASP A 442 11.13 -0.67 -6.05
C ASP A 442 10.26 -0.32 -4.83
N ARG A 443 9.32 0.62 -5.02
CA ARG A 443 8.39 1.08 -3.97
C ARG A 443 7.60 -0.03 -3.28
N LEU A 444 7.22 -1.10 -3.99
CA LEU A 444 6.54 -2.26 -3.38
C LEU A 444 7.49 -3.05 -2.49
N GLY A 445 8.75 -3.23 -2.90
CA GLY A 445 9.78 -3.88 -2.07
C GLY A 445 10.27 -3.02 -0.90
N PHE A 446 10.10 -1.70 -0.98
CA PHE A 446 10.49 -0.74 0.06
C PHE A 446 9.42 -0.57 1.15
N ALA A 447 8.18 -0.28 0.76
CA ALA A 447 7.09 0.09 1.68
C ALA A 447 5.81 -0.76 1.51
N GLY A 448 5.72 -1.63 0.49
CA GLY A 448 4.61 -2.56 0.33
C GLY A 448 4.71 -3.77 1.27
N SER A 449 3.58 -4.40 1.57
CA SER A 449 3.52 -5.53 2.48
C SER A 449 4.14 -6.81 1.91
N ALA A 450 4.45 -7.77 2.80
CA ALA A 450 4.86 -9.11 2.39
C ALA A 450 3.79 -9.82 1.54
N ASP A 451 2.51 -9.62 1.86
CA ASP A 451 1.38 -10.27 1.16
C ASP A 451 1.28 -9.78 -0.29
N ALA A 452 1.30 -8.47 -0.52
CA ALA A 452 1.24 -7.92 -1.88
C ALA A 452 2.51 -8.21 -2.69
N GLN A 453 3.68 -8.33 -2.03
CA GLN A 453 4.90 -8.81 -2.69
C GLN A 453 4.78 -10.28 -3.12
N ALA A 454 4.21 -11.15 -2.28
CA ALA A 454 3.97 -12.55 -2.60
C ALA A 454 2.87 -12.73 -3.66
N GLU A 455 1.79 -11.95 -3.59
CA GLU A 455 0.71 -11.95 -4.57
C GLU A 455 1.23 -11.50 -5.93
N ALA A 456 1.93 -10.36 -6.01
CA ALA A 456 2.53 -9.88 -7.25
C ALA A 456 3.46 -10.92 -7.90
N PHE A 457 4.26 -11.62 -7.08
CA PHE A 457 5.14 -12.70 -7.53
C PHE A 457 4.37 -13.91 -8.07
N GLY A 458 3.21 -14.23 -7.50
CA GLY A 458 2.36 -15.36 -7.89
C GLY A 458 1.64 -15.20 -9.23
N VAL A 459 1.47 -13.98 -9.75
CA VAL A 459 0.69 -13.74 -10.98
C VAL A 459 1.47 -14.16 -12.25
N PRO A 460 0.96 -15.16 -13.02
CA PRO A 460 1.54 -15.59 -14.29
C PRO A 460 1.65 -14.46 -15.31
N SER A 461 2.63 -14.53 -16.22
CA SER A 461 2.92 -13.39 -17.11
C SER A 461 1.74 -12.99 -18.02
N ALA A 462 0.92 -13.96 -18.45
CA ALA A 462 -0.28 -13.71 -19.27
C ALA A 462 -1.38 -12.97 -18.49
N GLU A 463 -1.50 -13.20 -17.19
CA GLU A 463 -2.56 -12.64 -16.34
C GLU A 463 -2.25 -11.23 -15.82
N ARG A 464 -1.01 -10.74 -15.96
CA ARG A 464 -0.57 -9.46 -15.35
C ARG A 464 -1.34 -8.25 -15.85
N GLY A 465 -1.77 -8.25 -17.12
CA GLY A 465 -2.61 -7.20 -17.68
C GLY A 465 -3.99 -7.17 -17.02
N ALA A 466 -4.68 -8.30 -17.04
CA ALA A 466 -6.00 -8.47 -16.41
C ALA A 466 -5.98 -8.18 -14.90
N ARG A 467 -4.98 -8.70 -14.16
CA ARG A 467 -4.84 -8.40 -12.72
C ARG A 467 -4.61 -6.92 -12.48
N GLY A 468 -3.78 -6.26 -13.29
CA GLY A 468 -3.53 -4.83 -13.20
C GLY A 468 -4.79 -3.99 -13.41
N LEU A 469 -5.66 -4.37 -14.36
CA LEU A 469 -6.96 -3.74 -14.59
C LEU A 469 -7.90 -3.96 -13.40
N ALA A 470 -8.04 -5.20 -12.93
CA ALA A 470 -8.91 -5.53 -11.80
C ALA A 470 -8.57 -4.75 -10.51
N LEU A 471 -7.27 -4.54 -10.23
CA LEU A 471 -6.83 -3.70 -9.10
C LEU A 471 -7.27 -2.23 -9.26
N ALA A 472 -7.26 -1.70 -10.49
CA ALA A 472 -7.68 -0.31 -10.75
C ALA A 472 -9.21 -0.14 -10.65
N VAL A 473 -9.98 -1.13 -11.13
CA VAL A 473 -11.45 -1.17 -11.04
C VAL A 473 -11.91 -1.27 -9.58
N ASP A 474 -11.39 -2.22 -8.80
CA ASP A 474 -11.77 -2.36 -7.39
C ASP A 474 -11.40 -1.12 -6.57
N ALA A 475 -10.20 -0.56 -6.78
CA ALA A 475 -9.81 0.70 -6.14
C ALA A 475 -10.76 1.85 -6.48
N HIS A 476 -11.11 2.03 -7.76
CA HIS A 476 -12.06 3.07 -8.19
C HIS A 476 -13.41 2.90 -7.51
N HIS A 477 -13.96 1.68 -7.47
CA HIS A 477 -15.24 1.42 -6.80
C HIS A 477 -15.17 1.60 -5.29
N ARG A 478 -14.04 1.33 -4.62
CA ARG A 478 -13.90 1.59 -3.17
C ARG A 478 -13.86 3.06 -2.85
N VAL A 479 -13.04 3.84 -3.56
CA VAL A 479 -12.94 5.30 -3.34
C VAL A 479 -14.28 5.99 -3.60
N ARG A 480 -15.01 5.60 -4.65
CA ARG A 480 -16.36 6.10 -4.94
C ARG A 480 -17.44 5.64 -3.93
N ARG A 481 -17.19 4.59 -3.15
CA ARG A 481 -18.12 4.08 -2.12
C ARG A 481 -17.89 4.67 -0.74
N ALA A 482 -16.65 5.04 -0.40
CA ALA A 482 -16.30 5.52 0.94
C ALA A 482 -16.68 6.99 1.15
N ASP A 483 -16.39 7.85 0.15
CA ASP A 483 -16.52 9.30 0.28
C ASP A 483 -17.50 9.88 -0.74
N ALA A 484 -18.13 11.01 -0.40
CA ALA A 484 -18.69 11.89 -1.40
C ALA A 484 -17.54 12.57 -2.17
N THR A 485 -17.33 12.16 -3.43
CA THR A 485 -16.24 12.66 -4.30
C THR A 485 -16.12 14.20 -4.21
N PRO A 486 -14.98 14.75 -3.71
CA PRO A 486 -14.79 16.19 -3.61
C PRO A 486 -15.03 16.87 -4.95
N VAL A 487 -15.63 18.07 -4.96
CA VAL A 487 -16.02 18.76 -6.21
C VAL A 487 -14.85 18.89 -7.20
N ALA A 488 -13.63 19.16 -6.71
CA ALA A 488 -12.42 19.22 -7.51
C ALA A 488 -11.99 17.88 -8.17
N ALA A 489 -12.47 16.74 -7.65
CA ALA A 489 -12.20 15.40 -8.15
C ALA A 489 -13.30 14.82 -9.07
N VAL A 490 -14.46 15.45 -9.18
CA VAL A 490 -15.57 14.96 -10.03
C VAL A 490 -15.15 14.78 -11.51
N PRO A 491 -14.45 15.72 -12.18
CA PRO A 491 -14.10 15.57 -13.60
C PRO A 491 -13.12 14.42 -13.86
N VAL A 492 -12.15 14.22 -12.95
CA VAL A 492 -11.14 13.17 -13.06
C VAL A 492 -11.71 11.80 -12.71
N GLU A 493 -12.69 11.73 -11.80
CA GLU A 493 -13.44 10.51 -11.55
C GLU A 493 -14.26 10.06 -12.77
N GLN A 494 -15.00 10.98 -13.39
CA GLN A 494 -15.81 10.69 -14.58
C GLN A 494 -14.95 10.22 -15.76
N LEU A 495 -13.82 10.89 -16.02
CA LEU A 495 -12.87 10.46 -17.06
C LEU A 495 -12.31 9.07 -16.76
N ARG A 496 -11.99 8.79 -15.48
CA ARG A 496 -11.46 7.49 -15.04
C ARG A 496 -12.49 6.37 -15.18
N GLU A 497 -13.75 6.62 -14.86
CA GLU A 497 -14.87 5.68 -15.06
C GLU A 497 -15.03 5.31 -16.55
N GLN A 498 -15.06 6.30 -17.44
CA GLN A 498 -15.14 6.08 -18.89
C GLN A 498 -13.93 5.30 -19.43
N MET A 499 -12.73 5.60 -18.95
CA MET A 499 -11.52 4.88 -19.33
C MET A 499 -11.52 3.43 -18.86
N LEU A 500 -11.98 3.16 -17.63
CA LEU A 500 -12.06 1.80 -17.10
C LEU A 500 -13.10 0.97 -17.86
N ALA A 501 -14.28 1.52 -18.14
CA ALA A 501 -15.33 0.82 -18.90
C ALA A 501 -14.87 0.37 -20.30
N LEU A 502 -14.11 1.21 -21.03
CA LEU A 502 -13.49 0.81 -22.30
C LEU A 502 -12.48 -0.32 -22.12
N LEU A 503 -11.58 -0.20 -21.14
CA LEU A 503 -10.53 -1.19 -20.90
C LEU A 503 -11.08 -2.53 -20.41
N GLU A 504 -12.20 -2.54 -19.69
CA GLU A 504 -12.93 -3.76 -19.30
C GLU A 504 -13.64 -4.41 -20.50
N ALA A 505 -14.12 -3.63 -21.46
CA ALA A 505 -14.62 -4.12 -22.74
C ALA A 505 -13.51 -4.64 -23.68
N GLY A 506 -12.23 -4.50 -23.31
CA GLY A 506 -11.08 -4.84 -24.15
C GLY A 506 -10.69 -3.77 -25.17
N GLU A 507 -11.35 -2.61 -25.15
CA GLU A 507 -11.15 -1.52 -26.10
C GLU A 507 -10.05 -0.54 -25.63
N PRO A 508 -9.19 -0.05 -26.55
CA PRO A 508 -8.09 0.85 -26.19
C PRO A 508 -8.60 2.28 -25.91
N ALA A 509 -8.37 2.77 -24.70
CA ALA A 509 -8.72 4.15 -24.34
C ALA A 509 -7.97 5.20 -25.21
N PRO A 510 -8.65 6.24 -25.73
CA PRO A 510 -8.06 7.27 -26.60
C PRO A 510 -6.78 7.92 -26.08
N LYS A 511 -5.80 8.17 -26.98
CA LYS A 511 -4.50 8.80 -26.64
C LYS A 511 -4.64 10.15 -25.92
N GLN A 512 -5.65 10.95 -26.26
CA GLN A 512 -5.94 12.23 -25.63
C GLN A 512 -6.41 12.10 -24.17
N TRP A 513 -7.22 11.09 -23.85
CA TRP A 513 -7.70 10.83 -22.50
C TRP A 513 -6.56 10.52 -21.54
N TRP A 514 -5.51 9.83 -22.00
CA TRP A 514 -4.29 9.63 -21.21
C TRP A 514 -3.52 10.93 -20.92
N ALA A 515 -3.62 11.96 -21.78
CA ALA A 515 -3.01 13.26 -21.54
C ALA A 515 -3.90 14.15 -20.64
N GLU A 516 -5.22 14.04 -20.77
CA GLU A 516 -6.22 14.67 -19.88
C GLU A 516 -6.12 14.12 -18.46
N LEU A 517 -6.05 12.80 -18.28
CA LEU A 517 -5.94 12.16 -16.98
C LEU A 517 -4.67 12.57 -16.23
N ARG A 518 -3.53 12.77 -16.94
CA ARG A 518 -2.30 13.33 -16.34
C ARG A 518 -2.44 14.80 -15.95
N ARG A 519 -3.07 15.62 -16.79
CA ARG A 519 -3.35 17.03 -16.45
C ARG A 519 -4.27 17.14 -15.24
N ALA A 520 -5.24 16.24 -15.12
CA ALA A 520 -6.15 16.19 -14.00
C ALA A 520 -5.48 15.69 -12.70
N ASP A 521 -4.56 14.71 -12.75
CA ASP A 521 -3.75 14.33 -11.57
C ASP A 521 -2.87 15.49 -11.09
N ASN A 522 -2.25 16.25 -12.00
CA ASN A 522 -1.48 17.43 -11.65
C ASN A 522 -2.37 18.49 -10.96
N ALA A 523 -3.58 18.71 -11.48
CA ALA A 523 -4.54 19.63 -10.87
C ALA A 523 -5.00 19.15 -9.47
N LEU A 524 -5.16 17.85 -9.25
CA LEU A 524 -5.38 17.30 -7.90
C LEU A 524 -4.17 17.53 -6.97
N ALA A 525 -2.94 17.38 -7.48
CA ALA A 525 -1.71 17.64 -6.71
C ALA A 525 -1.63 19.11 -6.26
N ASP A 526 -1.98 20.04 -7.15
CA ASP A 526 -2.05 21.46 -6.86
C ASP A 526 -3.17 21.79 -5.87
N ALA A 527 -4.34 21.13 -6.00
CA ALA A 527 -5.43 21.26 -5.04
C ALA A 527 -5.00 20.82 -3.62
N ILE A 528 -4.42 19.63 -3.46
CA ILE A 528 -3.95 19.09 -2.16
C ILE A 528 -2.96 20.04 -1.47
N ARG A 529 -2.00 20.60 -2.23
CA ARG A 529 -1.04 21.60 -1.73
C ARG A 529 -1.72 22.90 -1.31
N SER A 530 -2.72 23.33 -2.07
CA SER A 530 -3.41 24.59 -1.80
C SER A 530 -4.12 24.55 -0.44
N ARG A 531 -4.24 25.72 0.20
CA ARG A 531 -5.16 25.90 1.34
C ARG A 531 -6.64 25.76 0.93
N ALA A 532 -6.93 25.81 -0.38
CA ALA A 532 -8.29 25.73 -0.93
C ALA A 532 -8.85 24.30 -0.96
N ALA A 533 -8.04 23.26 -0.76
CA ALA A 533 -8.56 21.91 -0.50
C ALA A 533 -9.26 21.77 0.87
N GLY A 534 -9.37 22.84 1.66
CA GLY A 534 -10.19 22.85 2.87
C GLY A 534 -9.57 22.03 4.00
N ASP A 535 -10.42 21.21 4.63
CA ASP A 535 -10.08 20.42 5.80
C ASP A 535 -9.23 19.17 5.49
N ARG A 536 -8.93 18.42 6.56
CA ARG A 536 -8.14 17.19 6.51
C ARG A 536 -8.82 16.12 5.64
N GLU A 537 -10.11 15.93 5.82
CA GLU A 537 -10.88 14.85 5.20
C GLU A 537 -10.89 15.03 3.68
N THR A 538 -11.22 16.25 3.23
CA THR A 538 -11.17 16.63 1.81
C THR A 538 -9.79 16.37 1.19
N LYS A 539 -8.69 16.73 1.88
CA LYS A 539 -7.32 16.47 1.39
C LYS A 539 -7.00 14.97 1.30
N LEU A 540 -7.46 14.18 2.25
CA LEU A 540 -7.27 12.73 2.27
C LEU A 540 -8.06 12.06 1.13
N SER A 541 -9.32 12.45 0.93
CA SER A 541 -10.14 12.00 -0.21
C SER A 541 -9.51 12.39 -1.56
N LEU A 542 -8.97 13.60 -1.69
CA LEU A 542 -8.21 14.02 -2.88
C LEU A 542 -6.96 13.16 -3.10
N ALA A 543 -6.23 12.79 -2.04
CA ALA A 543 -5.08 11.90 -2.13
C ALA A 543 -5.48 10.48 -2.62
N PHE A 544 -6.60 9.92 -2.13
CA PHE A 544 -7.12 8.64 -2.65
C PHE A 544 -7.58 8.75 -4.10
N GLN A 545 -8.19 9.86 -4.50
CA GLN A 545 -8.53 10.13 -5.89
C GLN A 545 -7.28 10.15 -6.79
N ARG A 546 -6.16 10.74 -6.33
CA ARG A 546 -4.86 10.63 -7.02
C ARG A 546 -4.33 9.20 -7.09
N ARG A 547 -4.41 8.40 -6.01
CA ARG A 547 -3.97 6.99 -6.05
C ARG A 547 -4.79 6.14 -7.03
N CYS A 548 -6.10 6.35 -7.12
CA CYS A 548 -6.96 5.72 -8.14
C CYS A 548 -6.61 6.17 -9.56
N THR A 549 -6.35 7.46 -9.76
CA THR A 549 -5.92 8.02 -11.05
C THR A 549 -4.54 7.47 -11.45
N GLU A 550 -3.62 7.30 -10.51
CA GLU A 550 -2.33 6.66 -10.71
C GLU A 550 -2.45 5.19 -11.16
N LEU A 551 -3.34 4.42 -10.54
CA LEU A 551 -3.62 3.03 -10.93
C LEU A 551 -4.06 2.91 -12.38
N VAL A 552 -4.92 3.83 -12.85
CA VAL A 552 -5.35 3.88 -14.24
C VAL A 552 -4.23 4.37 -15.15
N LEU A 553 -3.47 5.42 -14.77
CA LEU A 553 -2.30 5.87 -15.53
C LEU A 553 -1.24 4.78 -15.71
N LEU A 554 -1.08 3.88 -14.74
CA LEU A 554 -0.22 2.69 -14.84
C LEU A 554 -0.74 1.63 -15.81
N LEU A 555 -1.99 1.70 -16.29
CA LEU A 555 -2.51 0.81 -17.33
C LEU A 555 -1.97 1.17 -18.73
N ASN A 556 -1.44 2.37 -18.92
CA ASN A 556 -0.92 2.85 -20.19
C ASN A 556 0.46 2.23 -20.51
N GLY A 557 0.52 1.42 -21.56
CA GLY A 557 1.73 0.73 -22.05
C GLY A 557 1.63 -0.79 -21.97
N GLU A 558 2.78 -1.47 -22.08
CA GLU A 558 2.84 -2.94 -22.03
C GLU A 558 2.58 -3.51 -20.62
N PRO A 559 1.89 -4.66 -20.49
CA PRO A 559 1.78 -5.37 -19.23
C PRO A 559 3.12 -6.02 -18.86
N GLY A 560 3.51 -5.94 -17.58
CA GLY A 560 4.80 -6.50 -17.16
C GLY A 560 4.94 -6.55 -15.64
N TYR A 561 5.86 -7.38 -15.15
CA TYR A 561 6.03 -7.64 -13.72
C TYR A 561 6.28 -6.37 -12.89
N ARG A 562 7.13 -5.46 -13.38
CA ARG A 562 7.42 -4.18 -12.73
C ARG A 562 6.19 -3.26 -12.67
N ARG A 563 5.38 -3.21 -13.73
CA ARG A 563 4.12 -2.45 -13.75
C ARG A 563 3.13 -3.03 -12.74
N LEU A 564 2.95 -4.35 -12.72
CA LEU A 564 2.07 -5.01 -11.76
C LEU A 564 2.50 -4.73 -10.32
N ARG A 565 3.80 -4.78 -10.01
CA ARG A 565 4.33 -4.40 -8.68
C ARG A 565 4.04 -2.93 -8.34
N ASN A 566 4.16 -2.02 -9.31
CA ASN A 566 3.77 -0.62 -9.11
C ASN A 566 2.27 -0.50 -8.83
N GLN A 567 1.42 -1.26 -9.52
CA GLN A 567 -0.03 -1.26 -9.30
C GLN A 567 -0.39 -1.80 -7.91
N PHE A 568 0.19 -2.93 -7.48
CA PHE A 568 0.01 -3.44 -6.12
C PHE A 568 0.36 -2.41 -5.04
N TYR A 569 1.45 -1.66 -5.21
CA TYR A 569 1.81 -0.61 -4.25
C TYR A 569 0.76 0.51 -4.18
N ALA A 570 0.31 1.03 -5.33
CA ALA A 570 -0.69 2.10 -5.35
C ALA A 570 -2.06 1.62 -4.84
N TYR A 571 -2.41 0.36 -5.10
CA TYR A 571 -3.60 -0.31 -4.58
C TYR A 571 -3.54 -0.48 -3.05
N GLU A 572 -2.41 -0.93 -2.50
CA GLU A 572 -2.24 -1.05 -1.03
C GLU A 572 -2.38 0.29 -0.31
N GLN A 573 -1.92 1.40 -0.89
CA GLN A 573 -2.10 2.75 -0.31
C GLN A 573 -3.57 3.13 -0.13
N ILE A 574 -4.49 2.51 -0.88
CA ILE A 574 -5.93 2.66 -0.73
C ILE A 574 -6.44 1.57 0.23
N VAL A 575 -6.39 0.30 -0.18
CA VAL A 575 -7.14 -0.77 0.51
C VAL A 575 -6.61 -1.14 1.90
N LYS A 576 -5.40 -0.71 2.26
CA LYS A 576 -4.87 -0.90 3.61
C LYS A 576 -5.06 0.34 4.50
N HIS A 577 -5.55 1.46 3.97
CA HIS A 577 -5.90 2.62 4.79
C HIS A 577 -7.18 2.33 5.61
N PRO A 578 -7.25 2.75 6.89
CA PRO A 578 -8.39 2.44 7.76
C PRO A 578 -9.76 2.87 7.22
N ALA A 579 -9.83 3.97 6.44
CA ALA A 579 -11.08 4.43 5.80
C ALA A 579 -11.70 3.41 4.82
N PHE A 580 -10.94 2.39 4.39
CA PHE A 580 -11.41 1.31 3.52
C PHE A 580 -11.41 -0.07 4.19
N ALA A 581 -11.11 -0.16 5.48
CA ALA A 581 -10.98 -1.44 6.19
C ALA A 581 -12.30 -2.24 6.21
N ASP A 582 -13.44 -1.56 6.36
CA ASP A 582 -14.77 -2.17 6.39
C ASP A 582 -15.38 -2.40 4.99
N SER A 583 -14.70 -1.97 3.92
CA SER A 583 -15.16 -2.25 2.55
C SER A 583 -14.89 -3.72 2.20
N PRO A 584 -15.94 -4.53 1.90
CA PRO A 584 -15.75 -5.94 1.57
C PRO A 584 -14.80 -6.09 0.40
N VAL A 585 -13.79 -6.94 0.57
CA VAL A 585 -12.79 -7.19 -0.47
C VAL A 585 -13.46 -7.94 -1.61
N VAL A 586 -13.62 -7.27 -2.76
CA VAL A 586 -14.00 -7.93 -4.00
C VAL A 586 -12.86 -8.87 -4.38
N THR A 587 -13.02 -10.14 -4.00
CA THR A 587 -12.04 -11.18 -4.30
C THR A 587 -12.21 -11.52 -5.78
N VAL A 588 -11.53 -10.76 -6.64
CA VAL A 588 -11.42 -11.08 -8.06
C VAL A 588 -10.75 -12.45 -8.15
N GLY A 589 -11.58 -13.47 -8.40
CA GLY A 589 -11.15 -14.84 -8.60
C GLY A 589 -10.24 -14.97 -9.83
N PRO A 590 -9.59 -16.13 -10.02
CA PRO A 590 -8.95 -16.42 -11.30
C PRO A 590 -10.00 -16.27 -12.41
N ALA A 591 -9.61 -15.69 -13.54
CA ALA A 591 -10.50 -15.49 -14.68
C ALA A 591 -10.98 -16.86 -15.19
N GLY A 592 -12.18 -17.24 -14.76
CA GLY A 592 -12.79 -18.53 -15.08
C GLY A 592 -13.16 -18.56 -16.55
N ASP A 593 -12.35 -19.30 -17.32
CA ASP A 593 -12.63 -19.91 -18.61
C ASP A 593 -13.87 -19.37 -19.36
N ALA A 594 -13.64 -18.45 -20.30
CA ALA A 594 -14.65 -17.95 -21.22
C ALA A 594 -14.99 -19.05 -22.26
N GLY A 595 -15.68 -20.09 -21.79
CA GLY A 595 -15.60 -21.44 -22.39
C GLY A 595 -16.91 -22.19 -22.58
N ARG A 596 -18.09 -21.53 -22.60
CA ARG A 596 -19.29 -22.15 -23.20
C ARG A 596 -20.37 -21.14 -23.63
N PRO A 597 -20.80 -21.14 -24.91
CA PRO A 597 -22.03 -20.45 -25.29
C PRO A 597 -23.22 -21.18 -24.67
N VAL A 598 -24.06 -20.45 -23.93
CA VAL A 598 -25.38 -20.95 -23.52
C VAL A 598 -26.23 -21.03 -24.79
N ALA A 599 -26.64 -22.25 -25.16
CA ALA A 599 -27.58 -22.44 -26.25
C ALA A 599 -28.93 -21.81 -25.87
N VAL A 600 -29.29 -20.73 -26.54
CA VAL A 600 -30.64 -20.15 -26.45
C VAL A 600 -31.61 -21.14 -27.09
N PRO A 601 -32.67 -21.60 -26.40
CA PRO A 601 -33.66 -22.48 -27.00
C PRO A 601 -34.43 -21.75 -28.12
N ASP A 602 -34.54 -22.42 -29.27
CA ASP A 602 -35.14 -21.89 -30.50
C ASP A 602 -36.66 -21.69 -30.32
N LEU A 603 -37.09 -20.43 -30.23
CA LEU A 603 -38.49 -20.04 -30.06
C LEU A 603 -39.12 -19.70 -31.42
N ARG A 604 -39.50 -20.75 -32.17
CA ARG A 604 -40.16 -20.68 -33.48
C ARG A 604 -41.62 -21.10 -33.44
N VAL A 605 -42.52 -20.16 -33.12
CA VAL A 605 -43.94 -20.08 -33.56
C VAL A 605 -44.36 -18.61 -33.42
N GLY A 606 -45.02 -17.92 -34.34
CA GLY A 606 -45.43 -18.18 -35.73
C GLY A 606 -46.03 -16.87 -36.31
N PRO A 607 -46.12 -16.68 -37.64
CA PRO A 607 -46.51 -15.39 -38.22
C PRO A 607 -48.01 -15.29 -38.54
N ASP A 608 -48.79 -14.62 -37.70
CA ASP A 608 -50.15 -14.18 -38.07
C ASP A 608 -50.12 -12.74 -38.63
N SER A 609 -50.11 -12.64 -39.96
CA SER A 609 -50.32 -11.39 -40.69
C SER A 609 -51.74 -11.34 -41.22
N GLY A 610 -52.65 -10.74 -40.44
CA GLY A 610 -54.04 -10.50 -40.85
C GLY A 610 -54.14 -9.45 -41.96
N LEU A 611 -54.12 -9.91 -43.22
CA LEU A 611 -54.33 -9.06 -44.39
C LEU A 611 -55.82 -8.82 -44.60
N LEU A 612 -56.28 -7.61 -44.27
CA LEU A 612 -57.60 -7.10 -44.69
C LEU A 612 -57.56 -6.74 -46.18
N ARG A 613 -58.34 -7.45 -47.01
CA ARG A 613 -58.94 -6.83 -48.20
C ARG A 613 -60.22 -7.53 -48.61
N ALA A 614 -61.27 -6.75 -48.82
CA ALA A 614 -62.40 -7.14 -49.66
C ALA A 614 -62.09 -6.72 -51.09
N GLU A 615 -62.07 -7.70 -52.00
CA GLU A 615 -62.83 -7.77 -53.28
C GLU A 615 -62.53 -9.10 -53.97
#